data_AF-A0A2U1V8U3-F1
#
_entry.id   AF-A0A2U1V8U3-F1
#
_cell.length_a   1.000
_cell.length_b   1.000
_cell.length_c   1.000
_cell.angle_alpha   90.00
_cell.angle_beta   90.00
_cell.angle_gamma   90.00
#
_symmetry.space_group_name_H-M   'P 1'
#
loop_
_entity.id
_entity.type
_entity.pdbx_description
1 polymer ?
#
loop_
_entity_poly.entity_id
_entity_poly.type
_entity_poly.pdbx_seq_one_letter_code
_entity_poly.pdbx_strand_id
1 'polypeptide(L)'
;MATHTAIVRPALVPEIELHLATEITPIWQASEDWLRMQGIEPPFWAFAWPGSQVLARLILDGTIPVAGRRVLDFAAGGGLAAIAAARQGADAAEAAEIDPLAIAAIHLNATLNGVIVAAAEADVVGQPRRWDTVLAGDVCYEAPMTGHIMPWLRRLAAEGAEVLLADPGRAYLPKAGMEAIATMRVPTTRELEDRDWRDVTIFRVK
;
A
#
# COMPACT_ATOMS: atom_id res chain seq x y z
N MET A 1 -7.21 12.35 14.25
CA MET A 1 -5.88 12.03 13.70
C MET A 1 -4.75 12.76 14.43
N ALA A 2 -4.68 14.09 14.43
CA ALA A 2 -3.50 14.86 14.88
C ALA A 2 -3.00 14.62 16.33
N THR A 3 -3.81 14.10 17.24
CA THR A 3 -3.40 13.84 18.64
C THR A 3 -2.69 12.50 18.86
N HIS A 4 -2.75 11.57 17.89
CA HIS A 4 -2.15 10.23 18.01
C HIS A 4 -1.26 9.87 16.81
N THR A 5 -0.97 10.85 15.95
CA THR A 5 -0.08 10.70 14.81
C THR A 5 1.00 11.77 14.81
N ALA A 6 2.17 11.42 14.29
CA ALA A 6 3.29 12.34 14.06
C ALA A 6 3.66 12.31 12.57
N ILE A 7 4.27 13.40 12.13
CA ILE A 7 4.87 13.45 10.79
C ILE A 7 6.16 12.62 10.85
N VAL A 8 6.21 11.56 10.05
CA VAL A 8 7.31 10.62 9.98
C VAL A 8 7.71 10.44 8.52
N ARG A 9 9.02 10.23 8.31
CA ARG A 9 9.61 9.89 7.02
C ARG A 9 9.94 8.40 7.02
N PRO A 10 9.25 7.55 6.22
CA PRO A 10 9.54 6.12 6.18
C PRO A 10 10.98 5.85 5.72
N ALA A 11 11.59 4.78 6.23
CA ALA A 11 13.02 4.54 6.11
C ALA A 11 13.53 4.46 4.66
N LEU A 12 12.76 3.83 3.76
CA LEU A 12 13.17 3.72 2.35
C LEU A 12 12.83 4.95 1.52
N VAL A 13 11.90 5.79 1.96
CA VAL A 13 11.39 6.92 1.19
C VAL A 13 11.39 8.20 2.03
N PRO A 14 12.57 8.64 2.50
CA PRO A 14 12.69 9.83 3.34
C PRO A 14 12.26 11.13 2.66
N GLU A 15 12.04 11.10 1.35
CA GLU A 15 11.51 12.21 0.56
C GLU A 15 10.02 12.45 0.84
N ILE A 16 9.27 11.44 1.29
CA ILE A 16 7.83 11.51 1.54
C ILE A 16 7.55 11.58 3.04
N GLU A 17 6.70 12.53 3.43
CA GLU A 17 6.27 12.71 4.81
C GLU A 17 4.86 12.16 5.00
N LEU A 18 4.62 11.39 6.06
CA LEU A 18 3.30 10.81 6.37
C LEU A 18 2.91 11.07 7.82
N HIS A 19 1.62 11.26 8.07
CA HIS A 19 1.03 11.15 9.39
C HIS A 19 0.91 9.68 9.80
N LEU A 20 1.84 9.18 10.62
CA LEU A 20 1.86 7.81 11.13
C LEU A 20 1.61 7.79 12.64
N ALA A 21 1.16 6.66 13.19
CA ALA A 21 0.92 6.52 14.63
C ALA A 21 2.17 6.83 15.47
N THR A 22 2.01 7.61 16.54
CA THR A 22 3.11 7.95 17.48
C THR A 22 3.45 6.82 18.45
N GLU A 23 2.46 6.02 18.79
CA GLU A 23 2.61 4.90 19.71
C GLU A 23 2.07 3.65 19.02
N ILE A 24 2.98 2.72 18.71
CA ILE A 24 2.59 1.41 18.18
C ILE A 24 1.79 0.67 19.27
N THR A 25 2.20 0.81 20.53
CA THR A 25 1.85 -0.08 21.65
C THR A 25 0.42 -0.02 22.18
N PRO A 26 -0.24 1.12 22.46
CA PRO A 26 -1.59 1.06 23.06
C PRO A 26 -2.67 0.50 22.12
N ILE A 27 -2.53 0.73 20.81
CA ILE A 27 -3.48 0.20 19.82
C ILE A 27 -3.12 -1.23 19.41
N TRP A 28 -1.84 -1.60 19.31
CA TRP A 28 -1.42 -2.99 19.04
C TRP A 28 -1.48 -3.95 20.25
N GLN A 29 -1.30 -3.47 21.49
CA GLN A 29 -1.28 -4.32 22.70
C GLN A 29 -2.67 -4.74 23.16
N ALA A 30 -3.70 -4.02 22.75
CA ALA A 30 -4.99 -4.64 22.59
C ALA A 30 -4.78 -5.77 21.58
N SER A 31 -4.67 -7.01 22.05
CA SER A 31 -4.43 -8.16 21.18
C SER A 31 -5.35 -8.07 19.97
N GLU A 32 -4.89 -8.48 18.78
CA GLU A 32 -5.77 -8.50 17.58
C GLU A 32 -7.13 -9.15 17.90
N ASP A 33 -7.15 -10.14 18.80
CA ASP A 33 -8.35 -10.74 19.36
C ASP A 33 -9.24 -9.77 20.15
N TRP A 34 -8.68 -8.89 20.99
CA TRP A 34 -9.43 -7.83 21.68
C TRP A 34 -10.00 -6.80 20.70
N LEU A 35 -9.20 -6.33 19.73
CA LEU A 35 -9.66 -5.40 18.70
C LEU A 35 -10.81 -6.02 17.89
N ARG A 36 -10.65 -7.28 17.47
CA ARG A 36 -11.66 -8.08 16.78
C ARG A 36 -12.90 -8.30 17.65
N MET A 37 -12.76 -8.55 18.95
CA MET A 37 -13.88 -8.66 19.89
C MET A 37 -14.65 -7.35 20.08
N GLN A 38 -13.99 -6.20 19.93
CA GLN A 38 -14.61 -4.88 19.99
C GLN A 38 -15.14 -4.41 18.62
N GLY A 39 -14.96 -5.21 17.56
CA GLY A 39 -15.30 -4.83 16.18
C GLY A 39 -14.47 -3.65 15.66
N ILE A 40 -13.27 -3.46 16.20
CA ILE A 40 -12.32 -2.44 15.78
C ILE A 40 -11.34 -3.13 14.84
N GLU A 41 -11.35 -2.77 13.56
CA GLU A 41 -10.32 -3.23 12.64
C GLU A 41 -8.97 -2.59 13.01
N PRO A 42 -7.86 -3.35 12.94
CA PRO A 42 -6.53 -2.79 13.17
C PRO A 42 -6.29 -1.59 12.24
N PRO A 43 -5.69 -0.48 12.71
CA PRO A 43 -5.51 0.72 11.90
C PRO A 43 -4.32 0.55 10.94
N PHE A 44 -4.44 -0.35 9.96
CA PHE A 44 -3.38 -0.64 8.98
C PHE A 44 -2.85 0.62 8.29
N TRP A 45 -3.70 1.63 8.08
CA TRP A 45 -3.34 2.92 7.49
C TRP A 45 -2.33 3.74 8.30
N ALA A 46 -2.20 3.48 9.60
CA ALA A 46 -1.37 4.27 10.49
C ALA A 46 0.13 3.95 10.39
N PHE A 47 0.51 3.00 9.52
CA PHE A 47 1.88 2.54 9.33
C PHE A 47 2.30 2.56 7.86
N ALA A 48 3.59 2.78 7.62
CA ALA A 48 4.20 2.64 6.30
C ALA A 48 4.68 1.19 6.09
N TRP A 49 3.81 0.33 5.55
CA TRP A 49 4.11 -1.08 5.36
C TRP A 49 5.30 -1.32 4.40
N PRO A 50 6.09 -2.40 4.60
CA PRO A 50 7.29 -2.65 3.82
C PRO A 50 7.06 -2.72 2.30
N GLY A 51 5.99 -3.36 1.85
CA GLY A 51 5.63 -3.48 0.44
C GLY A 51 5.38 -2.12 -0.21
N SER A 52 4.53 -1.29 0.42
CA SER A 52 4.25 0.07 -0.03
C SER A 52 5.50 0.96 -0.05
N GLN A 53 6.40 0.80 0.92
CA GLN A 53 7.69 1.50 0.92
C GLN A 53 8.56 1.12 -0.29
N VAL A 54 8.64 -0.17 -0.66
CA VAL A 54 9.42 -0.60 -1.83
C VAL A 54 8.78 -0.13 -3.13
N LEU A 55 7.46 -0.20 -3.26
CA LEU A 55 6.76 0.33 -4.44
C LEU A 55 7.06 1.82 -4.63
N ALA A 56 6.90 2.61 -3.56
CA ALA A 56 7.20 4.03 -3.58
C ALA A 56 8.67 4.32 -3.92
N ARG A 57 9.62 3.57 -3.32
CA ARG A 57 11.05 3.71 -3.63
C ARG A 57 11.34 3.48 -5.12
N LEU A 58 10.84 2.37 -5.67
CA LEU A 58 11.07 2.03 -7.07
C LEU A 58 10.41 3.00 -8.05
N ILE A 59 9.30 3.62 -7.67
CA ILE A 59 8.67 4.71 -8.43
C ILE A 59 9.56 5.97 -8.42
N LEU A 60 10.01 6.39 -7.23
CA LEU A 60 10.90 7.56 -7.07
C LEU A 60 12.23 7.38 -7.81
N ASP A 61 12.75 6.15 -7.87
CA ASP A 61 13.96 5.80 -8.64
C ASP A 61 13.70 5.67 -10.15
N GLY A 62 12.45 5.75 -10.60
CA GLY A 62 12.06 5.59 -11.99
C GLY A 62 12.11 4.14 -12.52
N THR A 63 12.32 3.15 -11.64
CA THR A 63 12.32 1.72 -12.01
C THR A 63 10.90 1.25 -12.35
N ILE A 64 9.90 1.73 -11.62
CA ILE A 64 8.49 1.55 -11.98
C ILE A 64 8.04 2.83 -12.72
N PRO A 65 7.86 2.78 -14.06
CA PRO A 65 7.52 3.96 -14.83
C PRO A 65 6.04 4.32 -14.65
N VAL A 66 5.80 5.51 -14.09
CA VAL A 66 4.45 6.06 -13.82
C VAL A 66 4.16 7.37 -14.55
N ALA A 67 5.17 8.03 -15.11
CA ALA A 67 5.00 9.32 -15.78
C ALA A 67 3.98 9.25 -16.92
N GLY A 68 2.99 10.14 -16.91
CA GLY A 68 1.90 10.19 -17.88
C GLY A 68 0.90 9.03 -17.80
N ARG A 69 0.95 8.19 -16.76
CA ARG A 69 0.04 7.04 -16.57
C ARG A 69 -1.03 7.34 -15.54
N ARG A 70 -2.18 6.67 -15.66
CA ARG A 70 -3.18 6.60 -14.59
C ARG A 70 -2.83 5.45 -13.66
N VAL A 71 -2.56 5.76 -12.40
CA VAL A 71 -2.03 4.83 -11.41
C VAL A 71 -3.07 4.60 -10.31
N LEU A 72 -3.31 3.33 -9.98
CA LEU A 72 -4.04 2.92 -8.78
C LEU A 72 -3.07 2.44 -7.71
N ASP A 73 -3.20 2.97 -6.50
CA ASP A 73 -2.70 2.39 -5.25
C ASP A 73 -3.89 1.64 -4.61
N PHE A 74 -3.89 0.32 -4.68
CA PHE A 74 -4.99 -0.53 -4.19
C PHE A 74 -4.73 -0.96 -2.74
N ALA A 75 -5.77 -0.86 -1.90
CA ALA A 75 -5.65 -1.02 -0.45
C ALA A 75 -4.54 -0.10 0.10
N ALA A 76 -4.67 1.18 -0.24
CA ALA A 76 -3.59 2.15 -0.17
C ALA A 76 -3.16 2.50 1.27
N GLY A 77 -3.99 2.19 2.27
CA GLY A 77 -3.74 2.61 3.65
C GLY A 77 -3.51 4.12 3.75
N GLY A 78 -2.28 4.54 4.06
CA GLY A 78 -1.90 5.96 4.13
C GLY A 78 -1.62 6.66 2.79
N GLY A 79 -1.69 5.95 1.66
CA GLY A 79 -1.52 6.52 0.30
C GLY A 79 -0.08 6.71 -0.17
N LEU A 80 0.87 6.00 0.41
CA LEU A 80 2.31 6.20 0.15
C LEU A 80 2.69 5.98 -1.33
N ALA A 81 2.19 4.91 -1.96
CA ALA A 81 2.53 4.60 -3.35
C ALA A 81 1.86 5.58 -4.31
N ALA A 82 0.62 5.98 -4.04
CA ALA A 82 -0.09 7.03 -4.79
C ALA A 82 0.64 8.38 -4.73
N ILE A 83 1.13 8.79 -3.55
CA ILE A 83 1.91 10.02 -3.38
C ILE A 83 3.20 9.96 -4.20
N ALA A 84 3.93 8.85 -4.14
CA ALA A 84 5.13 8.65 -4.95
C ALA A 84 4.82 8.75 -6.46
N ALA A 85 3.72 8.13 -6.90
CA ALA A 85 3.28 8.18 -8.29
C ALA A 85 2.96 9.60 -8.76
N ALA A 86 2.21 10.36 -7.95
CA ALA A 86 1.88 11.76 -8.24
C ALA A 86 3.14 12.64 -8.34
N ARG A 87 4.12 12.46 -7.43
CA ARG A 87 5.40 13.20 -7.48
C ARG A 87 6.22 12.87 -8.72
N GLN A 88 6.12 11.65 -9.24
CA GLN A 88 6.84 11.18 -10.43
C GLN A 88 6.06 11.40 -11.74
N GLY A 89 5.08 12.30 -11.72
CA GLY A 89 4.40 12.79 -12.91
C GLY A 89 3.36 11.84 -13.49
N ALA A 90 2.76 10.97 -12.67
CA ALA A 90 1.53 10.28 -13.07
C ALA A 90 0.47 11.31 -13.53
N ASP A 91 -0.26 10.98 -14.60
CA ASP A 91 -1.34 11.82 -15.11
C ASP A 91 -2.50 11.89 -14.11
N ALA A 92 -2.77 10.77 -13.45
CA ALA A 92 -3.66 10.68 -12.30
C ALA A 92 -3.15 9.61 -11.33
N ALA A 93 -3.19 9.91 -10.04
CA ALA A 93 -2.97 8.95 -8.96
C ALA A 93 -4.27 8.79 -8.16
N GLU A 94 -4.78 7.55 -8.11
CA GLU A 94 -5.96 7.16 -7.35
C GLU A 94 -5.54 6.21 -6.23
N ALA A 95 -5.96 6.47 -5.00
CA ALA A 95 -5.79 5.60 -3.85
C ALA A 95 -7.15 5.03 -3.46
N ALA A 96 -7.31 3.71 -3.56
CA ALA A 96 -8.54 3.02 -3.20
C ALA A 96 -8.42 2.40 -1.82
N GLU A 97 -9.38 2.69 -0.94
CA GLU A 97 -9.39 2.21 0.43
C GLU A 97 -10.81 2.12 0.98
N ILE A 98 -11.07 1.15 1.87
CA ILE A 98 -12.40 0.90 2.43
C ILE A 98 -12.58 1.52 3.81
N ASP A 99 -11.48 1.83 4.51
CA ASP A 99 -11.51 2.51 5.81
C ASP A 99 -11.60 4.04 5.64
N PRO A 100 -12.68 4.68 6.13
CA PRO A 100 -12.83 6.14 6.05
C PRO A 100 -11.71 6.92 6.77
N LEU A 101 -11.10 6.35 7.82
CA LEU A 101 -9.96 6.97 8.51
C LEU A 101 -8.70 6.95 7.63
N ALA A 102 -8.51 5.88 6.87
CA ALA A 102 -7.43 5.77 5.90
C ALA A 102 -7.60 6.77 4.74
N ILE A 103 -8.84 6.95 4.26
CA ILE A 103 -9.17 8.00 3.28
C ILE A 103 -8.82 9.40 3.80
N ALA A 104 -9.18 9.70 5.05
CA ALA A 104 -8.77 10.96 5.68
C ALA A 104 -7.24 11.09 5.78
N ALA A 105 -6.54 10.00 6.10
CA ALA A 105 -5.07 9.96 6.15
C ALA A 105 -4.44 10.20 4.77
N ILE A 106 -4.97 9.58 3.71
CA ILE A 106 -4.55 9.79 2.31
C ILE A 106 -4.63 11.28 1.95
N HIS A 107 -5.75 11.94 2.25
CA HIS A 107 -5.91 13.37 1.96
C HIS A 107 -4.92 14.25 2.71
N LEU A 108 -4.71 13.98 4.00
CA LEU A 108 -3.75 14.71 4.82
C LEU A 108 -2.32 14.50 4.33
N ASN A 109 -1.95 13.26 4.01
CA ASN A 109 -0.62 12.91 3.52
C ASN A 109 -0.36 13.48 2.11
N ALA A 110 -1.35 13.44 1.21
CA ALA A 110 -1.23 14.06 -0.11
C ALA A 110 -1.02 15.57 0.00
N THR A 111 -1.81 16.24 0.85
CA THR A 111 -1.67 17.67 1.14
C THR A 111 -0.29 17.99 1.72
N LEU A 112 0.18 17.19 2.68
CA LEU A 112 1.49 17.35 3.31
C LEU A 112 2.64 17.27 2.29
N ASN A 113 2.51 16.44 1.26
CA ASN A 113 3.51 16.31 0.19
C ASN A 113 3.27 17.23 -1.01
N GLY A 114 2.26 18.11 -0.96
CA GLY A 114 1.95 19.06 -2.02
C GLY A 114 1.50 18.41 -3.33
N VAL A 115 0.86 17.24 -3.26
CA VAL A 115 0.36 16.50 -4.44
C VAL A 115 -1.15 16.29 -4.38
N ILE A 116 -1.73 15.99 -5.54
CA ILE A 116 -3.13 15.61 -5.67
C ILE A 116 -3.18 14.08 -5.81
N VAL A 117 -3.94 13.46 -4.91
CA VAL A 117 -4.31 12.05 -4.98
C VAL A 117 -5.83 11.97 -4.87
N ALA A 118 -6.48 11.33 -5.83
CA ALA A 118 -7.90 11.03 -5.74
C ALA A 118 -8.10 9.87 -4.77
N ALA A 119 -8.90 10.05 -3.73
CA ALA A 119 -9.23 8.97 -2.80
C ALA A 119 -10.58 8.36 -3.18
N ALA A 120 -10.62 7.05 -3.38
CA ALA A 120 -11.83 6.29 -3.64
C ALA A 120 -12.21 5.50 -2.38
N GLU A 121 -13.20 6.00 -1.64
CA GLU A 121 -13.80 5.31 -0.50
C GLU A 121 -14.75 4.19 -1.00
N ALA A 122 -14.18 3.12 -1.52
CA ALA A 122 -14.95 2.01 -2.08
C ALA A 122 -14.10 0.75 -2.26
N ASP A 123 -14.77 -0.41 -2.19
CA ASP A 123 -14.22 -1.64 -2.79
C ASP A 123 -14.28 -1.50 -4.33
N VAL A 124 -13.12 -1.34 -4.94
CA VAL A 124 -12.96 -1.24 -6.40
C VAL A 124 -12.80 -2.60 -7.07
N VAL A 125 -12.74 -3.70 -6.30
CA VAL A 125 -12.61 -5.05 -6.85
C VAL A 125 -13.82 -5.35 -7.73
N GLY A 126 -13.54 -5.88 -8.93
CA GLY A 126 -14.57 -6.19 -9.90
C GLY A 126 -14.87 -5.07 -10.90
N GLN A 127 -14.46 -3.83 -10.62
CA GLN A 127 -14.62 -2.71 -11.56
C GLN A 127 -13.83 -2.92 -12.86
N PRO A 128 -14.29 -2.35 -13.99
CA PRO A 128 -13.58 -2.43 -15.27
C PRO A 128 -12.26 -1.66 -15.23
N ARG A 129 -11.30 -2.06 -16.07
CA ARG A 129 -10.01 -1.39 -16.16
C ARG A 129 -10.16 0.07 -16.60
N ARG A 130 -9.64 0.97 -15.76
CA ARG A 130 -9.40 2.40 -16.10
C ARG A 130 -8.00 2.90 -15.77
N TRP A 131 -7.14 2.03 -15.24
CA TRP A 131 -5.76 2.35 -14.86
C TRP A 131 -4.77 1.68 -15.80
N ASP A 132 -3.63 2.33 -15.96
CA ASP A 132 -2.52 1.84 -16.77
C ASP A 132 -1.50 1.11 -15.89
N THR A 133 -1.40 1.48 -14.61
CA THR A 133 -0.62 0.78 -13.57
C THR A 133 -1.46 0.57 -12.33
N VAL A 134 -1.40 -0.63 -11.74
CA VAL A 134 -2.02 -0.99 -10.47
C VAL A 134 -0.95 -1.47 -9.52
N LEU A 135 -0.89 -0.85 -8.35
CA LEU A 135 0.07 -1.13 -7.28
C LEU A 135 -0.70 -1.77 -6.11
N ALA A 136 -0.17 -2.84 -5.53
CA ALA A 136 -0.75 -3.48 -4.36
C ALA A 136 0.36 -3.89 -3.38
N GLY A 137 0.45 -3.23 -2.24
CA GLY A 137 1.44 -3.53 -1.19
C GLY A 137 0.82 -4.34 -0.05
N ASP A 138 1.48 -5.43 0.36
CA ASP A 138 1.15 -6.19 1.57
C ASP A 138 -0.25 -6.84 1.63
N VAL A 139 -0.98 -6.91 0.52
CA VAL A 139 -2.41 -7.32 0.47
C VAL A 139 -2.69 -8.82 0.63
N CYS A 140 -1.68 -9.69 0.64
CA CYS A 140 -1.84 -11.15 0.69
C CYS A 140 -1.71 -11.75 2.11
N TYR A 141 -2.13 -11.01 3.14
CA TYR A 141 -2.01 -11.41 4.54
C TYR A 141 -3.13 -12.36 5.03
N GLU A 142 -4.28 -12.40 4.35
CA GLU A 142 -5.42 -13.28 4.67
C GLU A 142 -5.95 -14.03 3.43
N ALA A 143 -6.34 -15.30 3.61
CA ALA A 143 -6.81 -16.15 2.51
C ALA A 143 -8.07 -15.63 1.80
N PRO A 144 -9.14 -15.19 2.52
CA PRO A 144 -10.34 -14.67 1.86
C PRO A 144 -10.06 -13.41 1.04
N MET A 145 -9.23 -12.51 1.57
CA MET A 145 -8.82 -11.30 0.88
C MET A 145 -8.05 -11.63 -0.40
N THR A 146 -7.01 -12.47 -0.32
CA THR A 146 -6.28 -12.93 -1.52
C THR A 146 -7.23 -13.55 -2.55
N GLY A 147 -8.15 -14.40 -2.11
CA GLY A 147 -9.13 -15.06 -2.97
C GLY A 147 -10.07 -14.09 -3.69
N HIS A 148 -10.43 -12.99 -3.04
CA HIS A 148 -11.26 -11.91 -3.60
C HIS A 148 -10.50 -11.06 -4.62
N ILE A 149 -9.28 -10.62 -4.29
CA ILE A 149 -8.55 -9.61 -5.09
C ILE A 149 -7.80 -10.20 -6.29
N MET A 150 -7.23 -11.39 -6.18
CA MET A 150 -6.33 -11.93 -7.21
C MET A 150 -7.02 -12.21 -8.56
N PRO A 151 -8.26 -12.74 -8.61
CA PRO A 151 -8.98 -12.88 -9.89
C PRO A 151 -9.14 -11.54 -10.62
N TRP A 152 -9.41 -10.46 -9.88
CA TRP A 152 -9.56 -9.13 -10.44
C TRP A 152 -8.21 -8.57 -10.93
N LEU A 153 -7.16 -8.65 -10.12
CA LEU A 153 -5.82 -8.20 -10.50
C LEU A 153 -5.31 -8.91 -11.76
N ARG A 154 -5.51 -10.22 -11.88
CA ARG A 154 -5.16 -10.98 -13.10
C ARG A 154 -5.97 -10.55 -14.31
N ARG A 155 -7.27 -10.28 -14.13
CA ARG A 155 -8.10 -9.76 -15.21
C ARG A 155 -7.59 -8.40 -15.70
N LEU A 156 -7.25 -7.48 -14.81
CA LEU A 156 -6.68 -6.18 -15.19
C LEU A 156 -5.36 -6.34 -15.96
N ALA A 157 -4.50 -7.27 -15.53
CA ALA A 157 -3.26 -7.60 -16.24
C ALA A 157 -3.53 -8.13 -17.66
N ALA A 158 -4.50 -9.05 -17.80
CA ALA A 158 -4.93 -9.57 -19.10
C ALA A 158 -5.55 -8.50 -20.02
N GLU A 159 -6.17 -7.46 -19.43
CA GLU A 159 -6.70 -6.28 -20.13
C GLU A 159 -5.62 -5.21 -20.43
N GLY A 160 -4.35 -5.52 -20.14
CA GLY A 160 -3.19 -4.71 -20.51
C GLY A 160 -2.72 -3.70 -19.46
N ALA A 161 -3.25 -3.73 -18.23
CA ALA A 161 -2.69 -2.94 -17.13
C ALA A 161 -1.37 -3.55 -16.65
N GLU A 162 -0.41 -2.72 -16.24
CA GLU A 162 0.73 -3.21 -15.49
C GLU A 162 0.34 -3.37 -14.02
N VAL A 163 0.25 -4.61 -13.55
CA VAL A 163 -0.16 -4.92 -12.18
C VAL A 163 1.04 -5.41 -11.38
N LEU A 164 1.41 -4.64 -10.36
CA LEU A 164 2.58 -4.85 -9.51
C LEU A 164 2.14 -5.09 -8.07
N LEU A 165 2.55 -6.22 -7.52
CA LEU A 165 2.28 -6.62 -6.15
C LEU A 165 3.58 -6.71 -5.37
N ALA A 166 3.67 -6.00 -4.24
CA ALA A 166 4.81 -6.03 -3.34
C ALA A 166 4.48 -6.85 -2.10
N ASP A 167 5.27 -7.89 -1.83
CA ASP A 167 4.97 -8.81 -0.74
C ASP A 167 6.23 -9.19 0.07
N PRO A 168 6.19 -9.11 1.41
CA PRO A 168 7.28 -9.50 2.31
C PRO A 168 7.37 -11.01 2.62
N GLY A 169 6.68 -11.87 1.86
CA GLY A 169 6.59 -13.31 2.08
C GLY A 169 5.36 -13.73 2.90
N ARG A 170 4.21 -13.09 2.68
CA ARG A 170 2.94 -13.42 3.34
C ARG A 170 2.47 -14.83 2.97
N ALA A 171 1.79 -15.48 3.90
CA ALA A 171 1.41 -16.89 3.80
C ALA A 171 0.48 -17.20 2.60
N TYR A 172 -0.31 -16.22 2.18
CA TYR A 172 -1.33 -16.40 1.13
C TYR A 172 -0.93 -15.78 -0.20
N LEU A 173 0.33 -15.41 -0.41
CA LEU A 173 0.81 -14.98 -1.72
C LEU A 173 0.66 -16.13 -2.76
N PRO A 174 0.03 -15.90 -3.93
CA PRO A 174 -0.09 -16.93 -4.95
C PRO A 174 1.25 -17.38 -5.53
N LYS A 175 1.41 -18.70 -5.70
CA LYS A 175 2.63 -19.28 -6.29
C LYS A 175 2.70 -19.21 -7.83
N ALA A 176 1.56 -19.01 -8.48
CA ALA A 176 1.43 -19.05 -9.94
C ALA A 176 0.85 -17.74 -10.49
N GLY A 177 1.20 -17.42 -11.74
CA GLY A 177 0.78 -16.17 -12.39
C GLY A 177 1.47 -14.94 -11.82
N MET A 178 2.68 -15.12 -11.29
CA MET A 178 3.49 -14.08 -10.66
C MET A 178 4.91 -14.16 -11.24
N GLU A 179 5.43 -13.05 -11.75
CA GLU A 179 6.81 -12.91 -12.20
C GLU A 179 7.56 -11.99 -11.23
N ALA A 180 8.56 -12.50 -10.52
CA ALA A 180 9.38 -11.67 -9.64
C ALA A 180 10.24 -10.70 -10.48
N ILE A 181 10.18 -9.41 -10.16
CA ILE A 181 10.91 -8.35 -10.89
C ILE A 181 12.12 -7.85 -10.08
N ALA A 182 11.94 -7.68 -8.78
CA ALA A 182 12.96 -7.14 -7.88
C ALA A 182 12.70 -7.58 -6.45
N THR A 183 13.75 -7.64 -5.64
CA THR A 183 13.66 -7.85 -4.19
C THR A 183 14.48 -6.80 -3.48
N MET A 184 13.91 -6.20 -2.43
CA MET A 184 14.57 -5.16 -1.63
C MET A 184 14.42 -5.46 -0.15
N ARG A 185 15.49 -5.21 0.61
CA ARG A 185 15.45 -5.31 2.06
C ARG A 185 14.97 -4.00 2.66
N VAL A 186 13.94 -4.09 3.50
CA VAL A 186 13.29 -2.95 4.16
C VAL A 186 13.55 -3.05 5.67
N PRO A 187 14.14 -2.02 6.31
CA PRO A 187 14.13 -1.92 7.76
C PRO A 187 12.70 -1.87 8.28
N THR A 188 12.40 -2.65 9.31
CA THR A 188 11.10 -2.63 9.99
C THR A 188 11.32 -2.71 11.49
N THR A 189 10.25 -2.65 12.27
CA THR A 189 10.33 -2.79 13.73
C THR A 189 9.78 -4.14 14.16
N ARG A 190 10.23 -4.63 15.32
CA ARG A 190 9.71 -5.88 15.89
C ARG A 190 8.25 -5.78 16.25
N GLU A 191 7.78 -4.58 16.61
CA GLU A 191 6.38 -4.33 16.90
C GLU A 191 5.49 -4.43 15.66
N LEU A 192 6.02 -4.17 14.46
CA LEU A 192 5.26 -4.22 13.21
C LEU A 192 5.37 -5.56 12.48
N GLU A 193 6.52 -6.23 12.54
CA GLU A 193 6.83 -7.41 11.73
C GLU A 193 7.63 -8.50 12.48
N ASP A 194 7.72 -8.46 13.82
CA ASP A 194 8.48 -9.41 14.65
C ASP A 194 9.98 -9.53 14.31
N ARG A 195 10.51 -8.66 13.44
CA ARG A 195 11.90 -8.69 12.96
C ARG A 195 12.38 -7.26 12.71
N ASP A 196 13.69 -7.10 12.60
CA ASP A 196 14.31 -5.78 12.35
C ASP A 196 14.37 -5.45 10.83
N TRP A 197 14.07 -6.43 9.96
CA TRP A 197 13.95 -6.24 8.51
C TRP A 197 12.98 -7.24 7.85
N ARG A 198 12.51 -6.90 6.65
CA ARG A 198 11.80 -7.76 5.71
C ARG A 198 12.45 -7.70 4.33
N ASP A 199 12.54 -8.85 3.66
CA ASP A 199 12.85 -8.91 2.23
C ASP A 199 11.51 -8.86 1.48
N VAL A 200 11.27 -7.78 0.75
CA VAL A 200 10.04 -7.56 -0.03
C VAL A 200 10.35 -7.85 -1.49
N THR A 201 9.55 -8.70 -2.11
CA THR A 201 9.64 -8.97 -3.54
C THR A 201 8.50 -8.30 -4.29
N ILE A 202 8.84 -7.63 -5.39
CA ILE A 202 7.87 -7.10 -6.35
C ILE A 202 7.59 -8.16 -7.39
N PHE A 203 6.31 -8.43 -7.59
CA PHE A 203 5.82 -9.36 -8.59
C PHE A 203 4.98 -8.63 -9.62
N ARG A 204 5.22 -8.93 -10.90
CA ARG A 204 4.27 -8.62 -11.96
C ARG A 204 3.22 -9.72 -12.01
N VAL A 205 1.96 -9.35 -11.90
CA VAL A 205 0.84 -10.29 -12.07
C VAL A 205 0.67 -10.59 -13.57
N LYS A 206 0.46 -11.86 -13.91
CA LYS A 206 0.23 -12.37 -15.28
C LYS A 206 -1.19 -12.86 -15.47
#